data_AF-A0A520Z4E2-F1
#
_entry.id   AF-A0A520Z4E2-F1
#
_cell.length_a   1.000
_cell.length_b   1.000
_cell.length_c   1.000
_cell.angle_alpha   90.00
_cell.angle_beta   90.00
_cell.angle_gamma   90.00
#
_symmetry.space_group_name_H-M   'P 1'
#
loop_
_entity.id
_entity.type
_entity.pdbx_description
1 polymer ?
#
loop_
_entity_poly.entity_id
_entity_poly.type
_entity_poly.pdbx_seq_one_letter_code
_entity_poly.pdbx_strand_id
1 'polypeptide(L)'
;MEKRTDKNSYTIIFAVAMVVVVGSLLAAAASGLKPNIDENKRLEKQQNILYAMGVNENDETSANFVSTDVAPKLFNDYIKKQLVIQNGEVIEDTTAYLIDVKKEKTLAKEEGYSRRLPLFVGEK
;
A
#
# COMPACT_ATOMS: atom_id res chain seq x y z
N MET A 1 -18.86 -23.82 -49.76
CA MET A 1 -18.18 -24.37 -48.56
C MET A 1 -18.35 -23.37 -47.44
N GLU A 2 -18.95 -23.78 -46.32
CA GLU A 2 -19.23 -22.91 -45.17
C GLU A 2 -17.91 -22.52 -44.48
N LYS A 3 -17.63 -21.22 -44.35
CA LYS A 3 -16.43 -20.74 -43.66
C LYS A 3 -16.59 -21.00 -42.15
N ARG A 4 -15.73 -21.86 -41.58
CA ARG A 4 -15.81 -22.29 -40.16
C ARG A 4 -15.57 -21.15 -39.16
N THR A 5 -15.09 -20.00 -39.63
CA THR A 5 -14.85 -18.76 -38.87
C THR A 5 -16.11 -17.93 -38.62
N ASP A 6 -17.17 -18.08 -39.44
CA ASP A 6 -18.40 -17.28 -39.33
C ASP A 6 -19.42 -17.91 -38.35
N LYS A 7 -19.04 -19.01 -37.68
CA LYS A 7 -19.86 -19.68 -36.68
C LYS A 7 -19.72 -18.98 -35.33
N ASN A 8 -20.84 -18.68 -34.68
CA ASN A 8 -20.87 -18.14 -33.32
C ASN A 8 -20.03 -18.97 -32.34
N SER A 9 -19.97 -20.30 -32.53
CA SER A 9 -19.13 -21.18 -31.71
C SER A 9 -17.63 -20.90 -31.84
N TYR A 10 -17.15 -20.54 -33.04
CA TYR A 10 -15.76 -20.13 -33.25
C TYR A 10 -15.46 -18.83 -32.50
N THR A 11 -16.34 -17.84 -32.59
CA THR A 11 -16.20 -16.56 -31.87
C THR A 11 -16.17 -16.75 -30.36
N ILE A 12 -17.05 -17.61 -29.81
CA ILE A 12 -17.10 -17.88 -28.37
C ILE A 12 -15.80 -18.55 -27.89
N ILE A 13 -15.33 -19.60 -28.59
CA ILE A 13 -14.09 -20.30 -28.22
C ILE A 13 -12.87 -19.38 -28.34
N PHE A 14 -12.82 -18.59 -29.43
CA PHE A 14 -11.76 -17.62 -29.64
C PHE A 14 -11.71 -16.57 -28.53
N ALA A 15 -12.87 -16.01 -28.15
CA ALA A 15 -12.96 -15.03 -27.07
C ALA A 15 -12.50 -15.62 -25.74
N VAL A 16 -12.90 -16.85 -25.40
CA VAL A 16 -12.44 -17.54 -24.18
C VAL A 16 -10.92 -17.72 -24.21
N ALA A 17 -10.35 -18.21 -25.31
CA ALA A 17 -8.90 -18.38 -25.44
C ALA A 17 -8.16 -17.03 -25.29
N MET A 18 -8.68 -15.96 -25.91
CA MET A 18 -8.10 -14.63 -25.81
C MET A 18 -8.14 -14.08 -24.38
N VAL A 19 -9.24 -14.28 -23.65
CA VAL A 19 -9.35 -13.89 -22.24
C VAL A 19 -8.35 -14.65 -21.38
N VAL A 20 -8.16 -15.95 -21.61
CA VAL A 20 -7.14 -16.73 -20.88
C VAL A 20 -5.75 -16.17 -21.16
N VAL A 21 -5.39 -15.94 -22.42
CA VAL A 21 -4.06 -15.42 -22.79
C VAL A 21 -3.80 -14.04 -22.17
N VAL A 22 -4.72 -13.09 -22.37
CA VAL A 22 -4.57 -11.72 -21.86
C VAL A 22 -4.59 -11.72 -20.32
N GLY A 23 -5.49 -12.49 -19.72
CA GLY A 23 -5.60 -12.63 -18.27
C GLY A 23 -4.34 -13.20 -17.64
N SER A 24 -3.74 -14.24 -18.24
CA SER A 24 -2.48 -14.82 -17.76
C SER A 24 -1.31 -13.84 -17.87
N LEU A 25 -1.20 -13.09 -18.97
CA LEU A 25 -0.13 -12.09 -19.14
C LEU A 25 -0.26 -10.95 -18.11
N LEU A 26 -1.46 -10.41 -17.93
CA LEU A 26 -1.71 -9.37 -16.93
C LEU A 26 -1.47 -9.88 -15.50
N ALA A 27 -1.89 -11.11 -15.19
CA ALA A 27 -1.67 -11.73 -13.90
C ALA A 27 -0.17 -11.94 -13.61
N ALA A 28 0.59 -12.39 -14.60
CA ALA A 28 2.04 -12.55 -14.46
C ALA A 28 2.74 -11.21 -14.23
N ALA A 29 2.39 -10.18 -15.00
CA ALA A 29 2.95 -8.83 -14.82
C ALA A 29 2.59 -8.25 -13.44
N ALA A 30 1.32 -8.35 -13.04
CA ALA A 30 0.85 -7.87 -11.75
C ALA A 30 1.55 -8.59 -10.59
N SER A 31 1.64 -9.92 -10.62
CA SER A 31 2.31 -10.69 -9.59
C SER A 31 3.82 -10.41 -9.52
N GLY A 32 4.47 -10.20 -10.66
CA GLY A 32 5.90 -9.89 -10.71
C GLY A 32 6.25 -8.50 -10.17
N LEU A 33 5.41 -7.50 -10.40
CA LEU A 33 5.65 -6.13 -9.93
C LEU A 33 5.15 -5.86 -8.51
N LYS A 34 4.19 -6.66 -8.02
CA LYS A 34 3.56 -6.45 -6.71
C LYS A 34 4.57 -6.29 -5.56
N PRO A 35 5.61 -7.12 -5.41
CA PRO A 35 6.58 -6.98 -4.31
C PRO A 35 7.29 -5.61 -4.31
N ASN A 36 7.72 -5.14 -5.49
CA ASN A 36 8.40 -3.86 -5.62
C ASN A 36 7.45 -2.69 -5.34
N ILE A 37 6.20 -2.79 -5.78
CA ILE A 37 5.17 -1.79 -5.50
C ILE A 37 4.88 -1.71 -3.99
N ASP A 38 4.77 -2.86 -3.33
CA ASP A 38 4.48 -2.92 -1.90
C ASP A 38 5.66 -2.40 -1.06
N GLU A 39 6.89 -2.66 -1.47
CA GLU A 39 8.10 -2.08 -0.86
C GLU A 39 8.14 -0.56 -1.03
N ASN A 40 7.87 -0.04 -2.23
CA ASN A 40 7.85 1.40 -2.47
C ASN A 40 6.79 2.12 -1.61
N LYS A 41 5.59 1.53 -1.47
CA LYS A 41 4.56 2.06 -0.56
C LYS A 41 5.03 2.07 0.90
N ARG A 42 5.79 1.05 1.32
CA ARG A 42 6.35 0.96 2.67
C ARG A 42 7.32 2.11 2.92
N LEU A 43 8.22 2.38 1.97
CA LEU A 43 9.18 3.48 2.03
C LEU A 43 8.47 4.85 2.02
N GLU A 44 7.49 5.03 1.15
CA GLU A 44 6.69 6.25 1.07
C GLU A 44 5.94 6.54 2.38
N LYS A 45 5.40 5.51 3.05
CA LYS A 45 4.80 5.69 4.37
C LYS A 45 5.81 6.18 5.41
N GLN A 46 7.02 5.62 5.41
CA GLN A 46 8.09 6.06 6.33
C GLN A 46 8.48 7.52 6.05
N GLN A 47 8.65 7.90 4.78
CA GLN A 47 8.90 9.29 4.38
C GLN A 47 7.80 10.24 4.86
N ASN A 48 6.53 9.87 4.68
CA ASN A 48 5.39 10.68 5.10
C ASN A 48 5.33 10.86 6.63
N ILE A 49 5.62 9.80 7.39
CA ILE A 49 5.66 9.88 8.86
C ILE A 49 6.80 10.80 9.31
N LEU A 50 8.01 10.62 8.76
CA LEU A 50 9.16 11.48 9.05
C LEU A 50 8.89 12.94 8.69
N TYR A 51 8.28 13.17 7.54
CA TYR A 51 7.90 14.51 7.08
C TYR A 51 6.93 15.18 8.05
N ALA A 52 5.92 14.46 8.52
CA ALA A 52 4.95 14.95 9.51
C ALA A 52 5.60 15.25 10.88
N MET A 53 6.69 14.56 11.24
CA MET A 53 7.49 14.86 12.42
C MET A 53 8.48 16.03 12.22
N GLY A 54 8.59 16.58 11.02
CA GLY A 54 9.56 17.64 10.71
C GLY A 54 11.00 17.14 10.48
N VAL A 55 11.16 15.86 10.13
CA VAL A 55 12.39 15.29 9.57
C VAL A 55 12.20 15.22 8.06
N ASN A 56 12.58 16.29 7.38
CA ASN A 56 12.43 16.48 5.94
C ASN A 56 13.62 17.26 5.37
N GLU A 57 13.68 17.34 4.03
CA GLU A 57 14.72 18.08 3.29
C GLU A 57 14.11 19.33 2.64
N ASN A 58 13.13 19.93 3.33
CA ASN A 58 12.42 21.11 2.83
C ASN A 58 13.37 22.30 2.66
N ASP A 59 13.24 22.97 1.53
CA ASP A 59 13.83 24.28 1.29
C ASP A 59 12.78 25.39 1.49
N GLU A 60 13.19 26.66 1.50
CA GLU A 60 12.29 27.81 1.70
C GLU A 60 11.10 27.86 0.71
N THR A 61 11.22 27.17 -0.43
CA THR A 61 10.23 27.16 -1.51
C THR A 61 9.64 25.78 -1.82
N SER A 62 10.02 24.70 -1.12
CA SER A 62 9.65 23.34 -1.53
C SER A 62 9.44 22.34 -0.39
N ALA A 63 8.43 21.49 -0.55
CA ALA A 63 8.11 20.37 0.33
C ALA A 63 8.81 19.10 -0.18
N ASN A 64 10.01 18.83 0.31
CA ASN A 64 10.83 17.68 -0.07
C ASN A 64 10.86 16.64 1.06
N PHE A 65 10.50 15.41 0.72
CA PHE A 65 10.67 14.26 1.60
C PHE A 65 12.14 13.84 1.62
N VAL A 66 12.60 13.27 2.74
CA VAL A 66 13.90 12.58 2.80
C VAL A 66 13.97 11.48 1.73
N SER A 67 15.13 11.22 1.13
CA SER A 67 15.26 10.15 0.11
C SER A 67 14.78 8.77 0.61
N THR A 68 14.18 7.96 -0.28
CA THR A 68 13.75 6.58 -0.01
C THR A 68 14.89 5.67 0.47
N ASP A 69 16.14 6.00 0.10
CA ASP A 69 17.32 5.22 0.51
C ASP A 69 17.69 5.44 1.98
N VAL A 70 17.39 6.64 2.51
CA VAL A 70 17.77 7.06 3.86
C VAL A 70 16.58 6.99 4.82
N ALA A 71 15.35 7.09 4.30
CA ALA A 71 14.11 7.05 5.08
C ALA A 71 14.02 5.87 6.05
N PRO A 72 14.38 4.62 5.71
CA PRO A 72 14.29 3.49 6.66
C PRO A 72 15.21 3.67 7.86
N LYS A 73 16.41 4.22 7.63
CA LYS A 73 17.38 4.47 8.69
C LYS A 73 16.87 5.57 9.62
N LEU A 74 16.48 6.72 9.06
CA LEU A 74 15.95 7.83 9.85
C LEU A 74 14.66 7.45 10.58
N PHE A 75 13.82 6.61 9.98
CA PHE A 75 12.63 6.10 10.63
C PHE A 75 12.98 5.29 11.89
N ASN A 76 13.95 4.39 11.81
CA ASN A 76 14.42 3.65 12.99
C ASN A 76 15.13 4.53 14.02
N ASP A 77 15.85 5.55 13.56
CA ASP A 77 16.59 6.47 14.44
C ASP A 77 15.63 7.40 15.20
N TYR A 78 14.59 7.94 14.54
CA TYR A 78 13.70 8.93 15.12
C TYR A 78 12.41 8.36 15.70
N ILE A 79 11.85 7.26 15.17
CA ILE A 79 10.61 6.65 15.68
C ILE A 79 10.95 5.63 16.77
N LYS A 80 10.78 6.03 18.03
CA LYS A 80 11.15 5.21 19.19
C LYS A 80 10.06 4.22 19.58
N LYS A 81 8.80 4.61 19.44
CA LYS A 81 7.66 3.73 19.74
C LYS A 81 6.58 3.84 18.68
N GLN A 82 5.95 2.71 18.44
CA GLN A 82 4.83 2.58 17.53
C GLN A 82 3.68 1.93 18.31
N LEU A 83 2.55 2.62 18.35
CA LEU A 83 1.40 2.24 19.15
C LEU A 83 0.18 2.09 18.25
N VAL A 84 -0.71 1.18 18.61
CA VAL A 84 -2.01 1.00 17.99
C VAL A 84 -3.06 1.30 19.04
N ILE A 85 -3.93 2.25 18.73
CA ILE A 85 -5.03 2.64 19.59
C ILE A 85 -6.31 2.03 19.02
N GLN A 86 -7.02 1.27 19.83
CA GLN A 86 -8.32 0.67 19.48
C GLN A 86 -9.19 0.60 20.74
N ASN A 87 -10.42 1.12 20.69
CA ASN A 87 -11.34 1.09 21.84
C ASN A 87 -10.79 1.67 23.17
N GLY A 88 -9.84 2.60 23.09
CA GLY A 88 -9.18 3.15 24.28
C GLY A 88 -8.05 2.28 24.83
N GLU A 89 -7.84 1.08 24.29
CA GLU A 89 -6.64 0.28 24.54
C GLU A 89 -5.49 0.78 23.65
N VAL A 90 -4.29 0.80 24.23
CA VAL A 90 -3.06 1.19 23.55
C VAL A 90 -2.10 0.02 23.62
N ILE A 91 -1.77 -0.54 22.46
CA ILE A 91 -0.89 -1.69 22.34
C ILE A 91 0.34 -1.27 21.54
N GLU A 92 1.52 -1.65 22.02
CA GLU A 92 2.77 -1.42 21.28
C GLU A 92 2.90 -2.42 20.14
N ASP A 93 3.12 -1.91 18.91
CA ASP A 93 3.25 -2.70 17.70
C ASP A 93 4.26 -2.04 16.77
N THR A 94 5.41 -2.69 16.61
CA THR A 94 6.50 -2.27 15.71
C THR A 94 6.11 -2.20 14.23
N THR A 95 4.93 -2.69 13.87
CA THR A 95 4.37 -2.69 12.52
C THR A 95 3.16 -1.78 12.36
N ALA A 96 2.86 -0.90 13.33
CA ALA A 96 1.72 0.01 13.28
C ALA A 96 1.68 0.87 11.99
N TYR A 97 2.85 1.25 11.44
CA TYR A 97 2.95 1.97 10.17
C TYR A 97 2.43 1.20 8.94
N LEU A 98 2.30 -0.12 9.03
CA LEU A 98 1.71 -0.94 7.96
C LEU A 98 0.18 -0.87 7.94
N ILE A 99 -0.47 -0.38 9.01
CA ILE A 99 -1.93 -0.26 9.08
C ILE A 99 -2.45 0.58 7.91
N ASP A 100 -3.48 0.06 7.25
CA ASP A 100 -4.19 0.76 6.18
C ASP A 100 -5.35 1.54 6.80
N VAL A 101 -5.09 2.80 7.12
CA VAL A 101 -6.08 3.71 7.75
C VAL A 101 -7.35 3.85 6.89
N LYS A 102 -7.26 3.67 5.57
CA LYS A 102 -8.42 3.76 4.67
C LYS A 102 -9.30 2.51 4.78
N LYS A 103 -8.69 1.32 4.89
CA LYS A 103 -9.42 0.08 5.19
C LYS A 103 -10.05 0.13 6.57
N GLU A 104 -9.29 0.52 7.59
CA GLU A 104 -9.77 0.68 8.96
C GLU A 104 -10.95 1.67 9.05
N LYS A 105 -10.90 2.78 8.29
CA LYS A 105 -12.02 3.72 8.16
C LYS A 105 -13.27 3.10 7.51
N THR A 106 -13.08 2.17 6.58
CA THR A 106 -14.20 1.46 5.94
C THR A 106 -14.84 0.48 6.92
N LEU A 107 -14.02 -0.30 7.64
CA LEU A 107 -14.47 -1.26 8.64
C LEU A 107 -15.18 -0.57 9.81
N ALA A 108 -14.74 0.61 10.23
CA ALA A 108 -15.41 1.39 11.28
C ALA A 108 -16.81 1.92 10.94
N LYS A 109 -17.32 1.63 9.74
CA LYS A 109 -18.74 1.85 9.41
C LYS A 109 -19.63 0.71 9.88
N GLU A 110 -19.06 -0.46 10.15
CA GLU A 110 -19.77 -1.61 10.67
C GLU A 110 -20.07 -1.41 12.16
N GLU A 111 -21.27 -1.78 12.59
CA GLU A 111 -21.66 -1.66 14.00
C GLU A 111 -20.79 -2.57 14.88
N GLY A 112 -20.26 -2.02 15.97
CA GLY A 112 -19.41 -2.74 16.92
C GLY A 112 -17.93 -2.86 16.52
N TYR A 113 -17.52 -2.37 15.35
CA TYR A 113 -16.11 -2.31 14.98
C TYR A 113 -15.48 -0.97 15.36
N SER A 114 -14.34 -1.04 16.05
CA SER A 114 -13.52 0.13 16.35
C SER A 114 -12.25 0.06 15.53
N ARG A 115 -11.98 1.12 14.76
CA ARG A 115 -10.76 1.21 13.95
C ARG A 115 -9.51 1.19 14.81
N ARG A 116 -8.49 0.54 14.29
CA ARG A 116 -7.12 0.65 14.77
C ARG A 116 -6.48 1.91 14.20
N LEU A 117 -5.97 2.75 15.08
CA LEU A 117 -5.26 3.97 14.70
C LEU A 117 -3.79 3.86 15.09
N PRO A 118 -2.86 4.00 14.14
CA PRO A 118 -1.44 4.04 14.48
C PRO A 118 -1.08 5.40 15.09
N LEU A 119 -0.28 5.36 16.15
CA LEU A 119 0.35 6.51 16.78
C LEU A 119 1.85 6.28 16.83
N PHE A 120 2.62 7.27 16.40
CA PHE A 120 4.08 7.21 16.35
C PHE A 120 4.65 8.19 17.38
N VAL A 121 5.51 7.71 18.26
CA VAL A 121 6.25 8.54 19.22
C VAL A 121 7.69 8.59 18.77
N GLY A 122 8.12 9.77 18.33
CA GLY A 122 9.50 10.03 17.94
C GLY A 122 10.16 11.11 18.78
N GLU A 123 11.48 11.12 18.75
CA GLU A 123 12.35 12.08 19.41
C GLU A 123 13.34 12.61 18.37
N LYS A 124 13.48 13.93 18.24
CA LYS A 124 14.35 14.59 17.24
C LYS A 124 15.60 15.14 17.90
#